data_AF-A0A378VY87-F1
#
_entry.id   AF-A0A378VY87-F1
#
_cell.length_a   1.000
_cell.length_b   1.000
_cell.length_c   1.000
_cell.angle_alpha   90.00
_cell.angle_beta   90.00
_cell.angle_gamma   90.00
#
_symmetry.space_group_name_H-M   'P 1'
#
loop_
_entity.id
_entity.type
_entity.pdbx_description
1 polymer ?
#
loop_
_entity_poly.entity_id
_entity_poly.type
_entity_poly.pdbx_seq_one_letter_code
_entity_poly.pdbx_strand_id
1 'polypeptide(L)'
;MHGDTVTVRPAGIDRRGRREGTVLDIVERAQSKVVGRFYMDRGVAILEPEDKRLNQSIVLEPDGVARFKPESGQVIVGKIEVYPEQNRPAVAKIIEVLGDYADSGMEIEIAVRKHHLPHRFSEACAKSAKKFPTMYAKAI
;
A
#
# COMPACT_ATOMS: atom_id res chain seq x y z
N MET A 1 -0.36 -12.68 0.79
CA MET A 1 0.39 -11.45 1.13
C MET A 1 0.45 -11.36 2.65
N HIS A 2 1.36 -10.57 3.21
CA HIS A 2 1.43 -10.43 4.67
C HIS A 2 0.14 -9.81 5.22
N GLY A 3 -0.40 -10.37 6.29
CA GLY A 3 -1.63 -9.91 6.95
C GLY A 3 -2.92 -10.54 6.43
N ASP A 4 -2.89 -11.27 5.31
CA ASP A 4 -4.09 -11.92 4.77
C ASP A 4 -4.71 -12.90 5.76
N THR A 5 -6.04 -12.84 5.90
CA THR A 5 -6.83 -13.84 6.63
C THR A 5 -7.10 -15.01 5.69
N VAL A 6 -6.66 -16.21 6.08
CA VAL A 6 -6.71 -17.40 5.22
C VAL A 6 -7.40 -18.59 5.91
N THR A 7 -8.04 -19.44 5.11
CA THR A 7 -8.55 -20.73 5.57
C THR A 7 -7.44 -21.78 5.45
N VAL A 8 -7.21 -22.53 6.53
CA VAL A 8 -6.14 -23.53 6.60
C VAL A 8 -6.74 -24.91 6.89
N ARG A 9 -6.27 -25.93 6.16
CA ARG A 9 -6.51 -27.34 6.49
C ARG A 9 -5.36 -27.86 7.35
N PRO A 10 -5.61 -28.42 8.55
CA PRO A 10 -4.57 -29.06 9.33
C PRO A 10 -3.96 -30.24 8.55
N ALA A 11 -2.63 -30.25 8.38
CA ALA A 11 -1.92 -31.28 7.63
C ALA A 11 -1.30 -32.35 8.56
N GLY A 12 -1.19 -32.06 9.86
CA GLY A 12 -0.65 -32.97 10.86
C GLY A 12 0.21 -32.25 11.90
N ILE A 13 1.05 -33.01 12.60
CA ILE A 13 2.03 -32.51 13.56
C ILE A 13 3.42 -32.92 13.07
N ASP A 14 4.32 -31.96 12.88
CA ASP A 14 5.73 -32.21 12.54
C ASP A 14 6.43 -33.02 13.64
N ARG A 15 7.57 -33.66 13.33
CA ARG A 15 8.47 -34.34 14.27
C ARG A 15 8.84 -33.52 15.51
N ARG A 16 8.71 -32.19 15.46
CA ARG A 16 8.95 -31.27 16.59
C ARG A 16 7.69 -30.92 17.39
N GLY A 17 6.56 -31.58 17.17
CA GLY A 17 5.31 -31.32 17.89
C GLY A 17 4.54 -30.08 17.41
N ARG A 18 4.92 -29.48 16.29
CA ARG A 18 4.29 -28.25 15.75
C ARG A 18 3.15 -28.62 14.81
N ARG A 19 2.00 -27.95 14.94
CA ARG A 19 0.87 -28.12 14.00
C ARG A 19 1.20 -27.46 12.67
N GLU A 20 1.11 -28.24 11.60
CA GLU A 20 1.25 -27.75 10.24
C GLU A 20 -0.12 -27.70 9.55
N GLY A 21 -0.24 -26.86 8.54
CA GLY A 21 -1.46 -26.73 7.77
C GLY A 21 -1.22 -26.16 6.39
N THR A 22 -2.05 -26.58 5.45
CA THR A 22 -2.04 -26.10 4.07
C THR A 22 -3.08 -25.01 3.91
N VAL A 23 -2.68 -23.87 3.35
CA VAL A 23 -3.59 -22.78 2.99
C VAL A 23 -4.49 -23.27 1.85
N LEU A 24 -5.81 -23.23 2.06
CA LEU A 24 -6.80 -23.55 1.03
C LEU A 24 -7.13 -22.31 0.22
N ASP A 25 -7.71 -21.31 0.89
CA ASP A 25 -8.24 -20.10 0.26
C ASP A 25 -7.94 -18.86 1.11
N ILE A 26 -7.96 -17.68 0.48
CA ILE A 26 -7.85 -16.40 1.19
C ILE A 26 -9.25 -15.81 1.42
N VAL A 27 -9.59 -15.56 2.68
CA VAL A 27 -10.88 -15.00 3.12
C VAL A 27 -10.88 -13.48 3.00
N GLU A 28 -9.78 -12.83 3.44
CA GLU A 28 -9.66 -11.39 3.42
C GLU A 28 -8.22 -10.96 3.09
N ARG A 29 -8.08 -10.04 2.15
CA ARG A 29 -6.77 -9.47 1.77
C ARG A 29 -6.48 -8.25 2.63
N ALA A 30 -5.40 -8.28 3.39
CA ALA A 30 -5.10 -7.18 4.32
C ALA A 30 -4.53 -5.94 3.63
N GLN A 31 -3.86 -6.11 2.50
CA GLN A 31 -3.21 -5.01 1.78
C GLN A 31 -3.66 -4.98 0.33
N SER A 32 -4.55 -4.03 0.02
CA SER A 32 -4.98 -3.75 -1.36
C SER A 32 -4.25 -2.55 -1.98
N LYS A 33 -3.63 -1.72 -1.15
CA LYS A 33 -2.89 -0.52 -1.57
C LYS A 33 -1.42 -0.66 -1.16
N VAL A 34 -0.54 -0.27 -2.06
CA VAL A 34 0.91 -0.31 -1.84
C VAL A 34 1.49 1.05 -2.20
N VAL A 35 2.34 1.57 -1.32
CA VAL A 35 3.16 2.74 -1.59
C VAL A 35 4.54 2.27 -2.02
N GLY A 36 5.05 2.90 -3.06
CA GLY A 36 6.33 2.54 -3.62
C GLY A 36 6.84 3.60 -4.58
N ARG A 37 8.04 3.35 -5.10
CA ARG A 37 8.65 4.21 -6.12
C ARG A 37 8.35 3.69 -7.50
N PHE A 38 8.07 4.62 -8.41
CA PHE A 38 7.88 4.32 -9.81
C PHE A 38 9.23 4.18 -10.52
N TYR A 39 9.40 3.12 -11.31
CA TYR A 39 10.53 2.98 -12.21
C TYR A 39 10.07 2.42 -13.56
N MET A 40 10.86 2.71 -14.60
CA MET A 40 10.73 2.11 -15.91
C MET A 40 11.94 1.22 -16.16
N ASP A 41 11.77 -0.10 -16.09
CA ASP A 41 12.83 -1.06 -16.37
C ASP A 41 12.60 -1.71 -17.74
N ARG A 42 13.50 -1.44 -18.69
CA ARG A 42 13.45 -1.99 -20.08
C ARG A 42 12.09 -1.82 -20.77
N GLY A 43 11.38 -0.72 -20.49
CA GLY A 43 10.06 -0.42 -21.05
C GLY A 43 8.88 -1.03 -20.28
N VAL A 44 9.13 -1.70 -19.16
CA VAL A 44 8.11 -2.18 -18.23
C VAL A 44 8.02 -1.22 -17.05
N ALA A 45 6.82 -0.69 -16.82
CA ALA A 45 6.53 0.14 -15.66
C ALA A 45 6.38 -0.73 -14.42
N ILE A 46 7.16 -0.43 -13.39
CA ILE A 46 7.15 -1.16 -12.12
C ILE A 46 7.01 -0.20 -10.93
N LEU A 47 6.45 -0.73 -9.86
CA LEU A 47 6.39 -0.12 -8.54
C LEU A 47 7.28 -0.95 -7.61
N GLU A 48 8.31 -0.32 -7.06
CA GLU A 48 9.14 -0.87 -6.01
C GLU A 48 8.54 -0.55 -4.64
N PRO A 49 8.04 -1.55 -3.88
CA PRO A 49 7.38 -1.29 -2.60
C PRO A 49 8.33 -0.73 -1.54
N GLU A 50 7.87 0.25 -0.76
CA GLU A 50 8.59 0.72 0.44
C GLU A 50 8.44 -0.23 1.64
N ASP A 51 7.52 -1.20 1.56
CA ASP A 51 7.41 -2.28 2.53
C ASP A 51 8.34 -3.44 2.14
N LYS A 52 9.43 -3.62 2.91
CA LYS A 52 10.40 -4.71 2.77
C LYS A 52 9.82 -6.11 2.95
N ARG A 53 8.55 -6.26 3.33
CA ARG A 53 7.83 -7.55 3.33
C ARG A 53 7.37 -7.96 1.93
N LEU A 54 7.32 -7.00 1.01
CA LEU A 54 6.97 -7.19 -0.40
C LEU A 54 8.25 -7.21 -1.22
N ASN A 55 8.86 -8.40 -1.31
CA ASN A 55 10.18 -8.60 -1.90
C ASN A 55 10.19 -8.57 -3.44
N GLN A 56 9.02 -8.45 -4.07
CA GLN A 56 8.87 -8.45 -5.52
C GLN A 56 8.35 -7.09 -5.98
N SER A 57 8.92 -6.58 -7.07
CA SER A 57 8.39 -5.43 -7.78
C SER A 57 7.00 -5.75 -8.33
N ILE A 58 6.12 -4.76 -8.31
CA ILE A 58 4.74 -4.88 -8.79
C ILE A 58 4.68 -4.25 -10.18
N VAL A 59 4.17 -4.98 -11.17
CA VAL A 59 3.98 -4.47 -12.53
C VAL A 59 2.84 -3.47 -12.53
N LEU A 60 3.00 -2.35 -13.21
CA LEU A 60 1.98 -1.32 -13.33
C LEU A 60 1.22 -1.44 -14.64
N GLU A 61 -0.09 -1.28 -14.56
CA GLU A 61 -0.94 -1.27 -15.75
C GLU A 61 -0.61 -0.08 -16.67
N PRO A 62 -0.47 -0.31 -17.99
CA PRO A 62 -0.12 0.75 -18.95
C PRO A 62 -1.08 1.94 -18.92
N ASP A 63 -2.39 1.70 -18.77
CA ASP A 63 -3.41 2.74 -18.73
C ASP A 63 -3.23 3.68 -17.53
N GLY A 64 -2.84 3.13 -16.38
CA GLY A 64 -2.53 3.91 -15.19
C GLY A 64 -1.31 4.80 -15.42
N VAL A 65 -0.25 4.24 -16.01
CA VAL A 65 0.98 4.97 -16.32
C VAL A 65 0.73 6.09 -17.32
N ALA A 66 -0.04 5.83 -18.39
CA ALA A 66 -0.37 6.81 -19.42
C ALA A 66 -1.21 7.98 -18.88
N ARG A 67 -2.08 7.70 -17.90
CA ARG A 67 -2.96 8.71 -17.28
C ARG A 67 -2.22 9.62 -16.30
N PHE A 68 -1.43 9.03 -15.39
CA PHE A 68 -0.77 9.77 -14.33
C PHE A 68 0.61 10.30 -14.72
N LYS A 69 1.26 9.69 -15.72
CA LYS A 69 2.59 10.06 -16.24
C LYS A 69 3.63 10.32 -15.15
N PRO A 70 3.82 9.38 -14.19
CA PRO A 70 4.84 9.56 -13.16
C PRO A 70 6.25 9.55 -13.76
N GLU A 71 7.16 10.30 -13.13
CA GLU A 71 8.58 10.28 -13.45
C GLU A 71 9.31 9.22 -12.63
N SER A 72 10.39 8.69 -13.20
CA SER A 72 11.20 7.66 -12.52
C SER A 72 11.74 8.18 -11.19
N GLY A 73 11.55 7.41 -10.12
CA GLY A 73 11.92 7.78 -8.75
C GLY A 73 10.80 8.43 -7.94
N GLN A 74 9.72 8.89 -8.57
CA GLN A 74 8.59 9.47 -7.85
C GLN A 74 7.86 8.43 -6.99
N VAL A 75 7.33 8.91 -5.87
CA VAL A 75 6.54 8.11 -4.94
C VAL A 75 5.09 8.05 -5.44
N ILE A 76 4.58 6.83 -5.59
CA ILE A 76 3.24 6.56 -6.07
C ILE A 76 2.50 5.60 -5.15
N VAL A 77 1.17 5.63 -5.25
CA VAL A 77 0.28 4.67 -4.61
C VAL A 77 -0.37 3.82 -5.70
N GLY A 78 -0.14 2.51 -5.62
CA GLY A 78 -0.76 1.51 -6.47
C GLY A 78 -1.84 0.73 -5.72
N LYS A 79 -2.95 0.40 -6.39
CA LYS A 79 -3.93 -0.59 -5.94
C LYS A 79 -3.65 -1.91 -6.66
N ILE A 80 -3.39 -2.97 -5.90
CA ILE A 80 -3.19 -4.32 -6.45
C ILE A 80 -4.52 -4.80 -7.04
N GLU A 81 -4.51 -5.14 -8.32
CA GLU A 81 -5.65 -5.78 -9.01
C GLU A 81 -5.41 -7.27 -9.15
N VAL A 82 -4.18 -7.68 -9.43
CA VAL A 82 -3.76 -9.09 -9.51
C VAL A 82 -2.66 -9.34 -8.48
N TYR A 83 -2.91 -10.26 -7.57
CA TYR A 83 -1.95 -10.67 -6.56
C TYR A 83 -0.90 -11.62 -7.17
N PRO A 84 0.32 -11.67 -6.63
CA PRO A 84 1.37 -12.51 -7.19
C PRO A 84 0.99 -13.99 -7.02
N GLU A 85 1.12 -14.74 -8.11
CA GLU A 85 1.00 -16.20 -8.14
C GLU A 85 2.38 -16.81 -8.38
N GLN A 86 2.49 -18.14 -8.27
CA GLN A 86 3.78 -18.85 -8.25
C GLN A 86 4.70 -18.53 -9.44
N ASN A 87 4.13 -18.18 -10.60
CA ASN A 87 4.87 -17.81 -11.82
C ASN A 87 4.44 -16.46 -12.42
N ARG A 88 3.67 -15.63 -11.69
CA ARG A 88 3.16 -14.36 -12.21
C ARG A 88 3.39 -13.23 -11.22
N PRO A 89 3.99 -12.10 -11.64
CA PRO A 89 4.15 -10.96 -10.77
C PRO A 89 2.79 -10.34 -10.42
N ALA A 90 2.76 -9.59 -9.33
CA ALA A 90 1.60 -8.78 -8.99
C ALA A 90 1.39 -7.68 -10.05
N VAL A 91 0.14 -7.35 -10.33
CA VAL A 91 -0.25 -6.22 -11.18
C VAL A 91 -1.04 -5.21 -10.36
N ALA A 92 -0.68 -3.94 -10.49
CA ALA A 92 -1.36 -2.85 -9.82
C ALA A 92 -1.69 -1.69 -10.77
N LYS A 93 -2.77 -1.00 -10.43
CA LYS A 93 -3.18 0.24 -11.06
C LYS A 93 -2.74 1.43 -10.22
N ILE A 94 -2.16 2.44 -10.84
CA ILE A 94 -1.83 3.70 -10.17
C ILE A 94 -3.13 4.39 -9.76
N ILE A 95 -3.24 4.78 -8.48
CA ILE A 95 -4.37 5.54 -7.95
C ILE A 95 -3.99 6.98 -7.60
N GLU A 96 -2.73 7.22 -7.24
CA GLU A 96 -2.25 8.52 -6.79
C GLU A 96 -0.73 8.63 -7.03
N VAL A 97 -0.26 9.80 -7.45
CA VAL A 97 1.17 10.18 -7.45
C VAL A 97 1.36 11.16 -6.31
N LEU A 98 2.25 10.85 -5.36
CA LEU A 98 2.45 11.67 -4.17
C LEU A 98 3.44 12.82 -4.42
N GLY A 99 4.52 12.56 -5.16
CA GLY A 99 5.56 13.55 -5.44
C GLY A 99 6.94 12.94 -5.56
N ASP A 100 7.97 13.76 -5.37
CA ASP A 100 9.36 13.31 -5.36
C ASP A 100 9.69 12.65 -4.01
N TYR A 101 10.57 11.66 -4.05
CA TYR A 101 11.05 11.03 -2.82
C TYR A 101 11.82 12.01 -1.93
N ALA A 102 12.48 13.02 -2.52
CA ALA A 102 13.25 14.03 -1.81
C ALA A 102 12.40 15.16 -1.19
N ASP A 103 11.08 15.18 -1.44
CA ASP A 103 10.21 16.24 -0.96
C ASP A 103 10.07 16.24 0.57
N SER A 104 10.02 17.44 1.15
CA SER A 104 9.83 17.60 2.59
C SER A 104 8.48 17.03 3.03
N GLY A 105 8.49 16.17 4.04
CA GLY A 105 7.28 15.51 4.56
C GLY A 105 6.89 14.22 3.85
N MET A 106 7.59 13.82 2.77
CA MET A 106 7.30 12.57 2.04
C MET A 106 7.45 11.33 2.94
N GLU A 107 8.41 11.34 3.86
CA GLU A 107 8.59 10.25 4.84
C GLU A 107 7.34 10.02 5.70
N ILE A 108 6.65 11.11 6.08
CA ILE A 108 5.41 11.05 6.88
C ILE A 108 4.30 10.47 6.02
N GLU A 109 4.15 10.94 4.77
CA GLU A 109 3.13 10.46 3.84
C GLU A 109 3.29 8.96 3.52
N ILE A 110 4.54 8.50 3.35
CA ILE A 110 4.88 7.08 3.18
C ILE A 110 4.51 6.29 4.44
N ALA A 111 4.95 6.73 5.62
CA ALA A 111 4.71 6.02 6.88
C ALA A 111 3.22 5.87 7.18
N VAL A 112 2.45 6.95 7.02
CA VAL A 112 1.00 6.98 7.23
C VAL A 112 0.31 5.94 6.35
N ARG A 113 0.65 5.88 5.06
CA ARG A 113 0.01 4.95 4.12
C ARG A 113 0.50 3.51 4.29
N LYS A 114 1.80 3.29 4.48
CA LYS A 114 2.40 1.96 4.71
C LYS A 114 1.78 1.27 5.92
N HIS A 115 1.59 2.01 7.00
CA HIS A 115 0.98 1.50 8.23
C HIS A 115 -0.54 1.59 8.25
N HIS A 116 -1.16 1.99 7.13
CA HIS A 116 -2.62 2.11 6.99
C HIS A 116 -3.24 2.99 8.10
N LEU A 117 -2.51 4.02 8.52
CA LEU A 117 -2.92 4.91 9.59
C LEU A 117 -4.08 5.80 9.10
N PRO A 118 -5.19 5.87 9.84
CA PRO A 118 -6.29 6.76 9.51
C PRO A 118 -5.82 8.21 9.68
N HIS A 119 -5.61 8.90 8.56
CA HIS A 119 -5.11 10.28 8.53
C HIS A 119 -6.14 11.29 8.02
N ARG A 120 -7.24 10.82 7.42
CA ARG A 120 -8.35 11.68 7.00
C ARG A 120 -9.47 11.65 8.03
N PHE A 121 -9.79 12.81 8.58
CA PHE A 121 -10.98 12.98 9.41
C PHE A 121 -12.24 12.86 8.55
N SER A 122 -13.30 12.32 9.15
CA SER A 122 -14.62 12.28 8.50
C SER A 122 -15.15 13.69 8.27
N GLU A 123 -16.02 13.86 7.26
CA GLU A 123 -16.68 15.15 7.04
C GLU A 123 -17.50 15.60 8.26
N ALA A 124 -18.07 14.66 9.02
CA ALA A 124 -18.81 14.95 10.23
C ALA A 124 -17.91 15.59 11.30
N CYS A 125 -16.69 15.05 11.49
CA CYS A 125 -15.69 15.64 12.37
C CYS A 125 -15.30 17.04 11.90
N ALA A 126 -15.05 17.25 10.60
CA ALA A 126 -14.71 18.56 10.06
C ALA A 126 -15.84 19.58 10.19
N LYS A 127 -17.10 19.17 9.97
CA LYS A 127 -18.29 20.02 10.17
C LYS A 127 -18.46 20.42 11.62
N SER A 128 -18.23 19.50 12.56
CA SER A 128 -18.26 19.80 14.00
C SER A 128 -17.12 20.73 14.42
N ALA A 129 -15.90 20.52 13.91
CA ALA A 129 -14.76 21.38 14.20
C ALA A 129 -15.00 22.85 13.77
N LYS A 130 -15.65 23.07 12.62
CA LYS A 130 -16.01 24.41 12.14
C LYS A 130 -16.98 25.17 13.03
N LYS A 131 -17.69 24.50 13.95
CA LYS A 131 -18.61 25.15 14.90
C LYS A 131 -17.89 25.82 16.08
N PHE A 132 -16.61 25.50 16.29
CA PHE A 132 -15.84 26.11 17.37
C PHE A 132 -15.16 27.39 16.88
N PRO A 133 -15.37 28.53 17.56
CA PRO A 133 -14.69 29.77 17.21
C PRO A 133 -13.19 29.64 17.46
N THR A 134 -12.38 30.13 16.51
CA THR A 134 -10.92 30.14 16.61
C THR A 134 -10.46 31.26 17.55
N MET A 135 -10.73 31.12 18.85
CA MET A 135 -10.30 32.12 19.83
C MET A 135 -8.83 31.88 20.19
N TYR A 136 -7.92 32.47 19.42
CA TYR A 136 -6.53 32.59 19.85
C TYR A 136 -6.47 33.67 20.95
N ALA A 137 -6.46 33.25 22.21
CA ALA A 137 -6.02 34.12 23.29
C ALA A 137 -4.52 34.36 23.11
N LYS A 138 -4.17 35.54 22.60
CA LYS A 138 -2.80 36.04 22.58
C LYS A 138 -2.40 36.29 24.04
N ALA A 139 -1.68 35.35 24.65
CA ALA A 139 -1.12 35.54 25.98
C ALA A 139 0.06 36.52 25.85
N ILE A 140 -0.01 37.58 26.67
CA ILE A 140 1.00 38.63 26.87
C ILE A 140 2.18 38.05 27.65
#